data_AF-A0A2T2N249-F1
#
_entry.id   AF-A0A2T2N249-F1
#
_cell.length_a   1.000
_cell.length_b   1.000
_cell.length_c   1.000
_cell.angle_alpha   90.00
_cell.angle_beta   90.00
_cell.angle_gamma   90.00
#
_symmetry.space_group_name_H-M   'P 1'
#
loop_
_entity.id
_entity.type
_entity.pdbx_description
1 polymer ?
#
loop_
_entity_poly.entity_id
_entity_poly.type
_entity_poly.pdbx_seq_one_letter_code
_entity_poly.pdbx_strand_id
1 'polypeptide(L)'
;MSKIAIICYQFHSKMRLRRWSASEIAEFVLQADNQLANLIDQLPPHLQNDELETVETRDRDTHRPWIPYQKTSLAMVILYYRLAVNRILQSHWLKGSANYARARSVCLSCAMGIVNSAVTCRNISSRMRSWAFAMEIYSSAVTLALEVQGSEEQNEHYTLAILECKKFLMGVKDQNKLASVALDMLNDLIQG
;
A
#
# COMPACT_ATOMS: atom_id res chain seq x y z
N MET A 1 11.60 -7.57 -6.37
CA MET A 1 11.51 -8.20 -5.04
C MET A 1 12.82 -8.18 -4.25
N SER A 2 13.98 -8.61 -4.80
CA SER A 2 15.27 -8.59 -4.08
C SER A 2 15.67 -7.21 -3.55
N LYS A 3 15.57 -6.17 -4.38
CA LYS A 3 15.87 -4.79 -3.96
C LYS A 3 14.97 -4.31 -2.80
N ILE A 4 13.67 -4.58 -2.86
CA ILE A 4 12.70 -4.23 -1.79
C ILE A 4 13.12 -4.91 -0.48
N ALA A 5 13.40 -6.21 -0.53
CA ALA A 5 13.82 -6.97 0.65
C ALA A 5 15.11 -6.42 1.26
N ILE A 6 16.10 -6.03 0.44
CA ILE A 6 17.34 -5.41 0.90
C ILE A 6 17.06 -4.08 1.61
N ILE A 7 16.24 -3.21 1.02
CA ILE A 7 15.89 -1.91 1.62
C ILE A 7 15.20 -2.12 2.98
N CYS A 8 14.19 -3.00 3.03
CA CYS A 8 13.46 -3.30 4.25
C CYS A 8 14.36 -3.95 5.31
N TYR A 9 15.26 -4.86 4.92
CA TYR A 9 16.21 -5.48 5.83
C TYR A 9 17.18 -4.44 6.43
N GLN A 10 17.77 -3.60 5.58
CA GLN A 10 18.68 -2.54 6.03
C GLN A 10 17.98 -1.57 6.98
N PHE A 11 16.76 -1.17 6.64
CA PHE A 11 15.94 -0.30 7.48
C PHE A 11 15.62 -0.94 8.84
N HIS A 12 15.07 -2.16 8.85
CA HIS A 12 14.75 -2.85 10.10
C HIS A 12 15.98 -3.17 10.94
N SER A 13 17.11 -3.49 10.31
CA SER A 13 18.37 -3.72 10.99
C SER A 13 18.80 -2.45 11.72
N LYS A 14 18.82 -1.28 11.05
CA LYS A 14 19.12 0.02 11.68
C LYS A 14 18.22 0.30 12.88
N MET A 15 16.91 0.09 12.74
CA MET A 15 15.93 0.34 13.80
C MET A 15 16.15 -0.53 15.06
N ARG A 16 16.81 -1.69 14.94
CA ARG A 16 17.06 -2.62 16.06
C ARG A 16 18.37 -2.37 16.80
N LEU A 17 19.32 -1.62 16.23
CA LEU A 17 20.68 -1.49 16.78
C LEU A 17 20.73 -0.75 18.11
N ARG A 18 19.95 0.32 18.28
CA ARG A 18 19.91 1.14 19.49
C ARG A 18 18.62 1.93 19.59
N ARG A 19 18.43 2.64 20.70
CA ARG A 19 17.37 3.64 20.83
C ARG A 19 17.77 4.89 20.04
N TRP A 20 16.92 5.26 19.10
CA TRP A 20 17.11 6.42 18.22
C TRP A 20 16.23 7.57 18.67
N SER A 21 16.68 8.80 18.43
CA SER A 21 15.83 9.98 18.56
C SER A 21 14.76 10.01 17.47
N ALA A 22 13.67 10.74 17.70
CA ALA A 22 12.59 10.87 16.71
C ALA A 22 13.09 11.48 15.37
N SER A 23 14.08 12.37 15.43
CA SER A 23 14.70 12.97 14.23
C SER A 23 15.50 11.95 13.42
N GLU A 24 16.31 11.12 14.08
CA GLU A 24 17.07 10.05 13.40
C GLU A 24 16.13 9.01 12.78
N ILE A 25 15.04 8.63 13.47
CA ILE A 25 14.02 7.73 12.93
C ILE A 25 13.38 8.34 11.67
N ALA A 26 13.04 9.63 11.72
CA ALA A 26 12.46 10.32 10.56
C ALA A 26 13.40 10.33 9.35
N GLU A 27 14.70 10.51 9.58
CA GLU A 27 15.71 10.46 8.50
C GLU A 27 15.85 9.05 7.91
N PHE A 28 15.85 8.01 8.74
CA PHE A 28 15.89 6.63 8.23
C PHE A 28 14.65 6.26 7.43
N VAL A 29 13.47 6.71 7.87
CA VAL A 29 12.20 6.55 7.15
C VAL A 29 12.27 7.26 5.80
N LEU A 30 12.74 8.51 5.77
CA LEU A 30 12.88 9.28 4.53
C LEU A 30 13.85 8.60 3.55
N GLN A 31 14.99 8.11 4.04
CA GLN A 31 15.98 7.42 3.22
C GLN A 31 15.39 6.15 2.60
N ALA A 32 14.70 5.33 3.41
CA ALA A 32 14.08 4.10 2.94
C ALA A 32 12.92 4.37 1.96
N ASP A 33 12.07 5.37 2.23
CA ASP A 33 11.00 5.77 1.32
C ASP A 33 11.55 6.25 -0.03
N ASN A 34 12.59 7.09 -0.03
CA ASN A 34 13.22 7.55 -1.27
C ASN A 34 13.80 6.39 -2.08
N GLN A 35 14.43 5.41 -1.43
CA GLN A 35 14.92 4.21 -2.12
C GLN A 35 13.78 3.40 -2.73
N LEU A 36 12.66 3.23 -2.02
CA LEU A 36 11.48 2.53 -2.53
C LEU A 36 10.78 3.29 -3.66
N ALA A 37 10.70 4.63 -3.57
CA ALA A 37 10.15 5.48 -4.62
C ALA A 37 10.98 5.37 -5.91
N ASN A 38 12.31 5.46 -5.80
CA ASN A 38 13.23 5.32 -6.94
C ASN A 38 13.14 3.93 -7.61
N LEU A 39 12.67 2.89 -6.90
CA LEU A 39 12.45 1.59 -7.54
C LEU A 39 11.31 1.63 -8.55
N ILE A 40 10.30 2.49 -8.35
CA ILE A 40 9.17 2.63 -9.27
C ILE A 40 9.68 3.18 -10.60
N ASP A 41 10.50 4.24 -10.56
CA ASP A 41 11.05 4.89 -11.75
C ASP A 41 12.02 3.98 -12.52
N GLN A 42 12.64 3.02 -11.84
CA GLN A 42 13.55 2.03 -12.44
C GLN A 42 12.83 0.82 -13.05
N LEU A 43 11.50 0.73 -12.94
CA LEU A 43 10.76 -0.37 -13.57
C LEU A 43 10.81 -0.25 -15.10
N PRO A 44 10.89 -1.38 -15.83
CA PRO A 44 10.68 -1.37 -17.27
C PRO A 44 9.33 -0.74 -17.64
N PRO A 45 9.20 -0.05 -18.78
CA PRO A 45 7.97 0.68 -19.15
C PRO A 45 6.70 -0.17 -19.06
N HIS A 46 6.74 -1.42 -19.51
CA HIS A 46 5.60 -2.35 -19.46
C HIS A 46 5.18 -2.80 -18.04
N LEU A 47 5.96 -2.47 -17.02
CA LEU A 47 5.67 -2.70 -15.61
C LEU A 47 5.43 -1.41 -14.83
N GLN A 48 5.57 -0.24 -15.47
CA GLN A 48 5.27 1.05 -14.88
C GLN A 48 3.75 1.29 -14.89
N ASN A 49 3.21 1.81 -13.79
CA ASN A 49 1.77 2.03 -13.63
C ASN A 49 1.19 3.06 -14.59
N ASP A 50 1.99 4.02 -15.02
CA ASP A 50 1.68 5.14 -15.90
C ASP A 50 1.92 4.85 -17.39
N GLU A 51 2.22 3.60 -17.77
CA GLU A 51 2.26 3.21 -19.18
C GLU A 51 0.93 3.55 -19.89
N LEU A 52 1.03 4.34 -20.96
CA LEU A 52 -0.12 4.74 -21.76
C LEU A 52 -0.77 3.53 -22.43
N GLU A 53 -2.10 3.43 -22.33
CA GLU A 53 -2.86 2.40 -23.02
C GLU A 53 -2.97 2.74 -24.51
N THR A 54 -2.16 2.08 -25.32
CA THR A 54 -2.22 2.10 -26.80
C THR A 54 -2.78 0.79 -27.36
N VAL A 55 -3.09 0.76 -28.66
CA VAL A 55 -3.53 -0.45 -29.35
C VAL A 55 -2.51 -1.58 -29.19
N GLU A 56 -1.22 -1.27 -29.26
CA GLU A 56 -0.12 -2.21 -29.11
C GLU A 56 -0.03 -2.75 -27.68
N THR A 57 -0.19 -1.90 -26.67
CA THR A 57 -0.17 -2.35 -25.26
C THR A 57 -1.37 -3.24 -24.95
N ARG A 58 -2.55 -2.93 -25.49
CA ARG A 58 -3.76 -3.74 -25.32
C ARG A 58 -3.63 -5.09 -26.02
N ASP A 59 -3.10 -5.12 -27.24
CA ASP A 59 -2.83 -6.36 -27.98
C ASP A 59 -1.82 -7.23 -27.22
N ARG A 60 -0.72 -6.64 -26.75
CA ARG A 60 0.27 -7.32 -25.90
C ARG A 60 -0.38 -7.90 -24.65
N ASP A 61 -1.15 -7.11 -23.91
CA ASP A 61 -1.73 -7.53 -22.63
C ASP A 61 -2.79 -8.62 -22.82
N THR A 62 -3.47 -8.63 -23.97
CA THR A 62 -4.38 -9.71 -24.38
C THR A 62 -3.60 -11.01 -24.62
N HIS A 63 -2.48 -10.96 -25.35
CA HIS A 63 -1.63 -12.12 -25.61
C HIS A 63 -0.79 -12.54 -24.40
N ARG A 64 -0.55 -11.63 -23.45
CA ARG A 64 0.33 -11.80 -22.28
C ARG A 64 -0.37 -11.30 -21.01
N PRO A 65 -1.43 -11.99 -20.54
CA PRO A 65 -2.23 -11.55 -19.39
C PRO A 65 -1.46 -11.53 -18.05
N TRP A 66 -0.26 -12.12 -18.02
CA TRP A 66 0.63 -12.05 -16.87
C TRP A 66 1.28 -10.66 -16.70
N ILE A 67 1.39 -9.84 -17.76
CA ILE A 67 2.00 -8.51 -17.70
C ILE A 67 1.16 -7.57 -16.82
N PRO A 68 -0.14 -7.35 -17.08
CA PRO A 68 -0.99 -6.53 -16.20
C PRO A 68 -0.99 -7.02 -14.75
N TYR A 69 -1.06 -8.34 -14.55
CA TYR A 69 -1.01 -8.93 -13.23
C TYR A 69 0.31 -8.61 -12.50
N GLN A 70 1.44 -8.78 -13.17
CA GLN A 70 2.76 -8.51 -12.59
C GLN A 70 2.96 -7.02 -12.31
N LYS A 71 2.48 -6.16 -13.20
CA LYS A 71 2.44 -4.70 -13.04
C LYS A 71 1.67 -4.31 -11.77
N THR A 72 0.42 -4.78 -11.62
CA THR A 72 -0.38 -4.55 -10.41
C THR A 72 0.30 -5.12 -9.15
N SER A 73 0.80 -6.35 -9.21
CA SER A 73 1.42 -7.00 -8.06
C SER A 73 2.66 -6.25 -7.57
N LEU A 74 3.52 -5.81 -8.49
CA LEU A 74 4.69 -5.01 -8.15
C LEU A 74 4.32 -3.66 -7.55
N ALA A 75 3.33 -2.98 -8.14
CA ALA A 75 2.82 -1.73 -7.63
C ALA A 75 2.33 -1.85 -6.19
N MET A 76 1.43 -2.82 -5.93
CA MET A 76 0.86 -3.00 -4.59
C MET A 76 1.95 -3.31 -3.55
N VAL A 77 2.89 -4.20 -3.87
CA VAL A 77 4.00 -4.53 -2.97
C VAL A 77 4.87 -3.31 -2.65
N ILE A 78 5.28 -2.54 -3.67
CA ILE A 78 6.13 -1.36 -3.46
C ILE A 78 5.38 -0.32 -2.63
N LEU A 79 4.13 -0.01 -2.98
CA LEU A 79 3.29 0.94 -2.24
C LEU A 79 3.07 0.48 -0.79
N TYR A 80 2.88 -0.81 -0.57
CA TYR A 80 2.70 -1.36 0.77
C TYR A 80 3.94 -1.15 1.64
N TYR A 81 5.13 -1.43 1.12
CA TYR A 81 6.36 -1.22 1.90
C TYR A 81 6.65 0.27 2.12
N ARG A 82 6.33 1.15 1.17
CA ARG A 82 6.39 2.61 1.39
C ARG A 82 5.46 3.03 2.51
N LEU A 83 4.22 2.55 2.49
CA LEU A 83 3.25 2.77 3.56
C LEU A 83 3.76 2.22 4.90
N ALA A 84 4.29 1.00 4.95
CA ALA A 84 4.74 0.35 6.18
C ALA A 84 5.91 1.08 6.83
N VAL A 85 6.89 1.52 6.03
CA VAL A 85 8.05 2.29 6.50
C VAL A 85 7.59 3.66 7.04
N ASN A 86 6.76 4.39 6.28
CA ASN A 86 6.31 5.72 6.71
C ASN A 86 5.36 5.67 7.92
N ARG A 87 4.59 4.59 8.09
CA ARG A 87 3.68 4.41 9.24
C ARG A 87 4.41 4.33 10.58
N ILE A 88 5.71 4.04 10.61
CA ILE A 88 6.50 4.08 11.86
C ILE A 88 6.45 5.47 12.52
N LEU A 89 6.26 6.53 11.73
CA LEU A 89 6.11 7.90 12.23
C LEU A 89 4.67 8.25 12.63
N GLN A 90 3.72 7.30 12.60
CA GLN A 90 2.30 7.55 12.86
C GLN A 90 2.02 8.15 14.24
N SER A 91 2.72 7.67 15.28
CA SER A 91 2.64 8.24 16.63
C SER A 91 3.18 9.68 16.73
N HIS A 92 3.73 10.21 15.65
CA HIS A 92 4.30 11.55 15.56
C HIS A 92 3.60 12.43 14.51
N TRP A 93 2.61 11.92 13.76
CA TRP A 93 1.88 12.67 12.73
C TRP A 93 1.33 14.01 13.25
N LEU A 94 0.76 14.02 14.45
CA LEU A 94 0.15 15.20 15.07
C LEU A 94 1.16 16.15 15.74
N LYS A 95 2.46 15.81 15.77
CA LYS A 95 3.50 16.65 16.42
C LYS A 95 3.93 17.86 15.56
N GLY A 96 3.26 18.11 14.44
CA GLY A 96 3.41 19.35 13.66
C GLY A 96 4.72 19.52 12.88
N SER A 97 5.61 18.51 12.84
CA SER A 97 6.83 18.60 12.02
C SER A 97 6.54 18.32 10.54
N ALA A 98 7.23 19.04 9.64
CA ALA A 98 7.09 18.85 8.19
C ALA A 98 7.38 17.40 7.75
N ASN A 99 8.33 16.72 8.40
CA ASN A 99 8.64 15.32 8.13
C ASN A 99 7.48 14.38 8.47
N TYR A 100 6.75 14.66 9.55
CA TYR A 100 5.60 13.84 9.95
C TYR A 100 4.38 14.09 9.07
N ALA A 101 4.15 15.34 8.66
CA ALA A 101 3.11 15.68 7.68
C ALA A 101 3.37 15.01 6.32
N ARG A 102 4.64 15.00 5.86
CA ARG A 102 5.06 14.26 4.67
C ARG A 102 4.79 12.77 4.81
N ALA A 103 5.19 12.15 5.92
CA ALA A 103 5.00 10.71 6.14
C ALA A 103 3.51 10.32 6.14
N ARG A 104 2.64 11.14 6.74
CA ARG A 104 1.18 10.98 6.66
C ARG A 104 0.70 11.03 5.21
N SER A 105 1.06 12.08 4.48
CA SER A 105 0.69 12.24 3.06
C SER A 105 1.14 11.05 2.19
N VAL A 106 2.36 10.54 2.40
CA VAL A 106 2.85 9.35 1.72
C VAL A 106 2.03 8.11 2.09
N CYS A 107 1.69 7.91 3.37
CA CYS A 107 0.88 6.77 3.80
C CYS A 107 -0.51 6.78 3.15
N LEU A 108 -1.19 7.94 3.14
CA LEU A 108 -2.52 8.09 2.54
C LEU A 108 -2.47 7.88 1.02
N SER A 109 -1.49 8.47 0.36
CA SER A 109 -1.30 8.32 -1.09
C SER A 109 -1.01 6.85 -1.46
N CYS A 110 -0.16 6.16 -0.69
CA CYS A 110 0.13 4.75 -0.91
C CYS A 110 -1.10 3.88 -0.65
N ALA A 111 -1.86 4.14 0.41
CA ALA A 111 -3.09 3.41 0.70
C ALA A 111 -4.09 3.52 -0.46
N MET A 112 -4.36 4.73 -0.95
CA MET A 112 -5.21 4.96 -2.12
C MET A 112 -4.67 4.26 -3.38
N GLY A 113 -3.36 4.33 -3.62
CA GLY A 113 -2.73 3.66 -4.75
C GLY A 113 -2.90 2.13 -4.71
N ILE A 114 -2.82 1.52 -3.52
CA ILE A 114 -3.07 0.08 -3.33
C ILE A 114 -4.53 -0.25 -3.62
N VAL A 115 -5.49 0.54 -3.12
CA VAL A 115 -6.91 0.32 -3.39
C VAL A 115 -7.21 0.40 -4.89
N ASN A 116 -6.75 1.47 -5.55
CA ASN A 116 -6.96 1.66 -6.99
C ASN A 116 -6.35 0.51 -7.80
N SER A 117 -5.14 0.06 -7.44
CA SER A 117 -4.47 -1.07 -8.08
C SER A 117 -5.30 -2.36 -7.96
N ALA A 118 -5.88 -2.62 -6.78
CA ALA A 118 -6.69 -3.81 -6.56
C ALA A 118 -8.06 -3.76 -7.25
N VAL A 119 -8.69 -2.59 -7.33
CA VAL A 119 -9.96 -2.41 -8.04
C VAL A 119 -9.79 -2.65 -9.54
N THR A 120 -8.76 -2.06 -10.16
CA THR A 120 -8.47 -2.24 -11.60
C THR A 120 -8.19 -3.70 -11.95
N CYS A 121 -7.57 -4.46 -11.05
CA CYS A 121 -7.19 -5.86 -11.29
C CYS A 121 -8.26 -6.87 -10.85
N ARG A 122 -9.44 -6.43 -10.37
CA ARG A 122 -10.50 -7.33 -9.85
C ARG A 122 -10.97 -8.36 -10.90
N ASN A 123 -10.87 -8.07 -12.19
CA ASN A 123 -11.23 -9.02 -13.26
C ASN A 123 -10.21 -10.16 -13.44
N ILE A 124 -9.00 -10.05 -12.85
CA ILE A 124 -7.92 -11.07 -12.87
C ILE A 124 -7.91 -11.86 -11.53
N SER A 125 -9.02 -11.78 -10.77
CA SER A 125 -9.21 -12.17 -9.36
C SER A 125 -8.74 -13.58 -8.96
N SER A 126 -8.77 -14.58 -9.86
CA SER A 126 -8.36 -15.94 -9.49
C SER A 126 -6.91 -16.03 -8.99
N ARG A 127 -6.04 -15.10 -9.41
CA ARG A 127 -4.63 -15.01 -9.01
C ARG A 127 -4.37 -14.09 -7.82
N MET A 128 -5.34 -13.26 -7.42
CA MET A 128 -5.21 -12.31 -6.31
C MET A 128 -5.62 -12.88 -4.94
N ARG A 129 -5.86 -14.20 -4.86
CA ARG A 129 -6.25 -14.89 -3.62
C ARG A 129 -5.09 -15.08 -2.63
N SER A 130 -3.89 -14.61 -2.96
CA SER A 130 -2.73 -14.73 -2.08
C SER A 130 -2.94 -13.96 -0.78
N TRP A 131 -2.34 -14.45 0.31
CA TRP A 131 -2.37 -13.78 1.60
C TRP A 131 -1.73 -12.38 1.54
N ALA A 132 -0.75 -12.16 0.66
CA ALA A 132 -0.07 -10.88 0.51
C ALA A 132 -1.04 -9.76 0.09
N PHE A 133 -1.87 -9.99 -0.93
CA PHE A 133 -2.85 -8.98 -1.37
C PHE A 133 -3.88 -8.66 -0.28
N ALA A 134 -4.33 -9.66 0.48
CA ALA A 134 -5.24 -9.43 1.60
C ALA A 134 -4.59 -8.58 2.70
N MET A 135 -3.31 -8.83 3.04
CA MET A 135 -2.54 -7.98 3.98
C MET A 135 -2.43 -6.54 3.47
N GLU A 136 -2.04 -6.36 2.22
CA GLU A 136 -1.82 -5.05 1.61
C GLU A 136 -3.12 -4.22 1.60
N ILE A 137 -4.23 -4.85 1.20
CA ILE A 137 -5.56 -4.23 1.17
C ILE A 137 -6.06 -3.90 2.57
N TYR A 138 -5.94 -4.83 3.52
CA TYR A 138 -6.30 -4.57 4.91
C TYR A 138 -5.49 -3.42 5.51
N SER A 139 -4.17 -3.43 5.30
CA SER A 139 -3.29 -2.39 5.81
C SER A 139 -3.66 -1.00 5.27
N SER A 140 -3.98 -0.91 3.97
CA SER A 140 -4.48 0.32 3.36
C SER A 140 -5.80 0.77 3.96
N ALA A 141 -6.76 -0.15 4.10
CA ALA A 141 -8.07 0.15 4.68
C ALA A 141 -7.96 0.69 6.11
N VAL A 142 -7.11 0.09 6.95
CA VAL A 142 -6.88 0.57 8.33
C VAL A 142 -6.27 1.97 8.34
N THR A 143 -5.32 2.28 7.44
CA THR A 143 -4.77 3.64 7.35
C THR A 143 -5.83 4.67 6.99
N LEU A 144 -6.68 4.36 6.01
CA LEU A 144 -7.74 5.27 5.61
C LEU A 144 -8.83 5.38 6.69
N ALA A 145 -9.17 4.29 7.37
CA ALA A 145 -10.17 4.29 8.44
C ALA A 145 -9.73 5.15 9.64
N LEU A 146 -8.49 4.96 10.12
CA LEU A 146 -7.93 5.76 11.21
C LEU A 146 -7.85 7.25 10.85
N GLU A 147 -7.58 7.54 9.59
CA GLU A 147 -7.55 8.92 9.07
C GLU A 147 -8.94 9.55 9.06
N VAL A 148 -9.97 8.82 8.60
CA VAL A 148 -11.37 9.29 8.61
C VAL A 148 -11.88 9.48 10.04
N GLN A 149 -11.54 8.59 10.98
CA GLN A 149 -11.93 8.72 12.40
C GLN A 149 -11.27 9.92 13.08
N GLY A 150 -10.04 10.26 12.70
CA GLY A 150 -9.29 11.38 13.27
C GLY A 150 -9.59 12.74 12.65
N SER A 151 -10.44 12.80 11.61
CA SER A 151 -10.78 14.01 10.87
C SER A 151 -12.24 14.41 11.09
N GLU A 152 -12.48 15.69 11.38
CA GLU A 152 -13.84 16.25 11.47
C GLU A 152 -14.50 16.32 10.09
N GLU A 153 -13.70 16.49 9.03
CA GLU A 153 -14.16 16.45 7.65
C GLU A 153 -14.12 15.02 7.12
N GLN A 154 -15.28 14.51 6.70
CA GLN A 154 -15.38 13.22 6.03
C GLN A 154 -14.84 13.34 4.60
N ASN A 155 -13.67 12.77 4.35
CA ASN A 155 -13.16 12.62 3.00
C ASN A 155 -13.89 11.47 2.29
N GLU A 156 -14.87 11.79 1.45
CA GLU A 156 -15.69 10.81 0.72
C GLU A 156 -14.83 9.82 -0.09
N HIS A 157 -13.70 10.26 -0.65
CA HIS A 157 -12.81 9.38 -1.40
C HIS A 157 -12.21 8.28 -0.52
N TYR A 158 -11.85 8.59 0.73
CA TYR A 158 -11.32 7.60 1.66
C TYR A 158 -12.41 6.63 2.11
N THR A 159 -13.62 7.13 2.39
CA THR A 159 -14.78 6.28 2.72
C THR A 159 -15.10 5.29 1.60
N LEU A 160 -15.14 5.76 0.34
CA LEU A 160 -15.36 4.90 -0.82
C LEU A 160 -14.25 3.86 -0.98
N ALA A 161 -12.98 4.26 -0.81
CA ALA A 161 -11.85 3.35 -0.90
C ALA A 161 -11.90 2.25 0.18
N ILE A 162 -12.27 2.59 1.42
CA ILE A 162 -12.48 1.61 2.50
C ILE A 162 -13.57 0.61 2.12
N LEU A 163 -14.68 1.07 1.54
CA LEU A 163 -15.75 0.18 1.07
C LEU A 163 -15.26 -0.77 -0.05
N GLU A 164 -14.44 -0.29 -0.97
CA GLU A 164 -13.85 -1.15 -2.01
C GLU A 164 -12.87 -2.18 -1.44
N CYS A 165 -12.09 -1.84 -0.42
CA CYS A 165 -11.29 -2.81 0.33
C CYS A 165 -12.16 -3.88 0.99
N LYS A 166 -13.26 -3.50 1.65
CA LYS A 166 -14.21 -4.45 2.26
C LYS A 166 -14.81 -5.39 1.23
N LYS A 167 -15.26 -4.86 0.09
CA LYS A 167 -15.78 -5.67 -1.03
C LYS A 167 -14.74 -6.66 -1.53
N PHE A 168 -13.49 -6.22 -1.69
CA PHE A 168 -12.40 -7.11 -2.09
C PHE A 168 -12.18 -8.24 -1.09
N LEU A 169 -12.00 -7.92 0.20
CA LEU A 169 -11.76 -8.91 1.26
C LEU A 169 -12.92 -9.89 1.36
N MET A 170 -14.16 -9.40 1.29
CA MET A 170 -15.36 -10.23 1.28
C MET A 170 -15.39 -11.20 0.09
N GLY A 171 -14.93 -10.77 -1.09
CA GLY A 171 -14.88 -11.62 -2.28
C GLY A 171 -13.85 -12.75 -2.23
N VAL A 172 -12.86 -12.70 -1.31
CA VAL A 172 -11.81 -13.71 -1.19
C VAL A 172 -11.81 -14.44 0.16
N LYS A 173 -12.65 -14.05 1.13
CA LYS A 173 -12.64 -14.56 2.52
C LYS A 173 -12.77 -16.08 2.62
N ASP A 174 -13.57 -16.71 1.75
CA ASP A 174 -13.84 -18.15 1.82
C ASP A 174 -12.62 -19.00 1.45
N GLN A 175 -11.64 -18.39 0.78
CA GLN A 175 -10.42 -19.05 0.30
C GLN A 175 -9.16 -18.46 0.92
N ASN A 176 -9.31 -17.43 1.77
CA ASN A 176 -8.22 -16.70 2.38
C ASN A 176 -8.59 -16.36 3.82
N LYS A 177 -8.07 -17.16 4.77
CA LYS A 177 -8.37 -17.01 6.20
C LYS A 177 -7.96 -15.64 6.74
N LEU A 178 -6.87 -15.07 6.23
CA LEU A 178 -6.45 -13.73 6.59
C LEU A 178 -7.48 -12.69 6.16
N ALA A 179 -8.04 -12.80 4.95
CA ALA A 179 -9.07 -11.88 4.49
C ALA A 179 -10.34 -11.94 5.35
N SER A 180 -10.72 -13.13 5.83
CA SER A 180 -11.80 -13.28 6.81
C SER A 180 -11.50 -12.51 8.09
N VAL A 181 -10.34 -12.76 8.71
CA VAL A 181 -9.96 -12.10 9.98
C VAL A 181 -9.81 -10.58 9.80
N ALA A 182 -9.21 -10.15 8.69
CA ALA A 182 -9.05 -8.75 8.34
C ALA A 182 -10.39 -8.02 8.18
N LEU A 183 -11.41 -8.69 7.61
CA LEU A 183 -12.74 -8.11 7.44
C LEU A 183 -13.42 -7.91 8.81
N ASP A 184 -13.30 -8.88 9.71
CA ASP A 184 -13.84 -8.78 11.07
C ASP A 184 -13.18 -7.61 11.83
N MET A 185 -11.85 -7.55 11.84
CA MET A 185 -11.10 -6.45 12.47
C MET A 185 -11.43 -5.07 11.89
N LEU A 186 -11.64 -4.98 10.57
CA LEU A 186 -11.98 -3.71 9.92
C LEU A 186 -13.42 -3.27 10.24
N ASN A 187 -14.36 -4.22 10.42
CA ASN A 187 -15.71 -3.89 10.85
C ASN A 187 -15.71 -3.35 12.28
N ASP A 188 -14.98 -4.01 13.18
CA ASP A 188 -14.85 -3.56 14.58
C ASP A 188 -14.23 -2.16 14.65
N LEU A 189 -13.20 -1.90 13.83
CA LEU A 189 -12.55 -0.61 13.77
C LEU A 189 -13.50 0.52 13.36
N ILE A 190 -14.36 0.31 12.35
CA ILE A 190 -15.25 1.36 11.80
C ILE A 190 -16.48 1.60 12.69
N GLN A 191 -16.88 0.63 13.51
CA GLN A 191 -18.04 0.75 14.40
C GLN A 191 -17.70 1.34 15.78
N GLY A 192 -16.43 1.31 16.19
CA GLY A 192 -15.93 1.97 17.39
C GLY A 192 -15.60 3.44 17.18
#